data_AF-A0A7W1EBM0-F1
#
_entry.id   AF-A0A7W1EBM0-F1
#
_cell.length_a   1.000
_cell.length_b   1.000
_cell.length_c   1.000
_cell.angle_alpha   90.00
_cell.angle_beta   90.00
_cell.angle_gamma   90.00
#
_symmetry.space_group_name_H-M   'P 1'
#
loop_
_entity.id
_entity.type
_entity.pdbx_description
1 polymer ?
#
loop_
_entity_poly.entity_id
_entity_poly.type
_entity_poly.pdbx_seq_one_letter_code
_entity_poly.pdbx_strand_id
1 'polypeptide(L)'
;MIEAPHYSPAGDRRDASFALPEAYFDGTVNEPVLHQAVKVYLNNQRQGTHKTKTRSFVSGGNQKPWKQKGTGRARQGSTRAPHWRGGGIVFGPQPRDYRTDIPRKVKQLARRSALNARAREGALHVVERIALRAPKTSELAALITALGLAGRKTLILTAGHNLTAWLSGRNLPSVDVMAYQEASAYDIIWSDAVVVEEGAFTGVMPEPLEPEPETGGEAAGESARTTTRGTPASARAGTKKTAKSAAKKAAKKAAKKTARKTARPAAKKAAKQSAARPAKRPSPRKKKGDK
;
A
#
# COMPACT_ATOMS: atom_id res chain seq x y z
N MET A 1 34.43 5.92 -12.32
CA MET A 1 33.30 6.77 -11.88
C MET A 1 32.17 6.58 -12.88
N ILE A 2 30.95 6.31 -12.43
CA ILE A 2 29.79 6.20 -13.33
C ILE A 2 29.26 7.61 -13.55
N GLU A 3 29.10 8.00 -14.80
CA GLU A 3 28.58 9.30 -15.19
C GLU A 3 27.14 9.17 -15.70
N ALA A 4 26.33 10.19 -15.43
CA ALA A 4 24.98 10.30 -15.97
C ALA A 4 24.83 11.58 -16.80
N PRO A 5 23.99 11.57 -17.85
CA PRO A 5 23.64 12.77 -18.58
C PRO A 5 22.99 13.81 -17.64
N HIS A 6 23.45 15.05 -17.73
CA HIS A 6 23.01 16.16 -16.89
C HIS A 6 22.15 17.14 -17.70
N TYR A 7 21.03 17.58 -17.12
CA TYR A 7 20.06 18.44 -17.77
C TYR A 7 19.69 19.65 -16.93
N SER A 8 19.46 20.77 -17.61
CA SER A 8 18.90 21.98 -17.02
C SER A 8 17.44 21.77 -16.57
N PRO A 9 16.88 22.66 -15.73
CA PRO A 9 15.46 22.64 -15.38
C PRO A 9 14.51 22.76 -16.58
N ALA A 10 14.98 23.31 -17.72
CA ALA A 10 14.21 23.41 -18.96
C ALA A 10 14.25 22.14 -19.82
N GLY A 11 15.14 21.18 -19.49
CA GLY A 11 15.33 19.94 -20.25
C GLY A 11 16.47 20.00 -21.26
N ASP A 12 17.24 21.10 -21.30
CA ASP A 12 18.42 21.20 -22.17
C ASP A 12 19.58 20.37 -21.61
N ARG A 13 20.24 19.60 -22.47
CA ARG A 13 21.41 18.81 -22.08
C ARG A 13 22.60 19.74 -21.83
N ARG A 14 23.25 19.60 -20.66
CA ARG A 14 24.52 20.28 -20.38
C ARG A 14 25.69 19.51 -21.00
N ASP A 15 26.75 20.25 -21.33
CA ASP A 15 27.99 19.68 -21.88
C ASP A 15 28.76 18.85 -20.85
N ALA A 16 28.63 19.18 -19.57
CA ALA A 16 29.26 18.45 -18.48
C ALA A 16 28.35 17.30 -18.00
N SER A 17 28.85 16.06 -18.08
CA SER A 17 28.25 14.90 -17.41
C SER A 17 28.26 15.08 -15.89
N PHE A 18 27.25 14.55 -15.21
CA PHE A 18 27.20 14.54 -13.75
C PHE A 18 27.90 13.31 -13.19
N ALA A 19 28.88 13.52 -12.32
CA ALA A 19 29.59 12.46 -11.61
C ALA A 19 28.72 11.90 -10.49
N LEU A 20 28.28 10.64 -10.61
CA LEU A 20 27.44 10.02 -9.60
C LEU A 20 28.24 9.68 -8.32
N PRO A 21 27.66 9.83 -7.11
CA PRO A 21 28.35 9.52 -5.87
C PRO A 21 28.75 8.03 -5.76
N GLU A 22 30.05 7.76 -5.57
CA GLU A 22 30.59 6.39 -5.52
C GLU A 22 30.01 5.53 -4.38
N ALA A 23 29.59 6.17 -3.28
CA ALA A 23 28.98 5.47 -2.15
C ALA A 23 27.69 4.71 -2.52
N TYR A 24 26.94 5.22 -3.49
CA TYR A 24 25.70 4.62 -3.97
C TYR A 24 25.86 3.94 -5.33
N PHE A 25 26.78 4.44 -6.15
CA PHE A 25 26.99 3.97 -7.51
C PHE A 25 28.34 3.26 -7.66
N ASP A 26 28.40 2.02 -7.15
CA ASP A 26 29.55 1.12 -7.31
C ASP A 26 29.46 0.26 -8.59
N GLY A 27 28.37 0.41 -9.34
CA GLY A 27 28.06 -0.39 -10.52
C GLY A 27 27.63 -1.82 -10.20
N THR A 28 27.87 -2.37 -9.01
CA THR A 28 27.53 -3.77 -8.73
C THR A 28 26.01 -4.00 -8.73
N VAL A 29 25.56 -5.01 -9.48
CA VAL A 29 24.14 -5.39 -9.57
C VAL A 29 24.00 -6.80 -9.02
N ASN A 30 23.22 -6.96 -7.95
CA ASN A 30 22.90 -8.26 -7.37
C ASN A 30 21.48 -8.69 -7.76
N GLU A 31 21.36 -9.45 -8.85
CA GLU A 31 20.08 -9.89 -9.40
C GLU A 31 19.25 -10.76 -8.42
N PRO A 32 19.82 -11.74 -7.68
CA PRO A 32 19.03 -12.53 -6.72
C PRO A 32 18.36 -11.67 -5.64
N VAL A 33 19.08 -10.68 -5.11
CA VAL A 33 18.56 -9.76 -4.09
C VAL A 33 17.49 -8.85 -4.67
N LEU A 34 17.69 -8.40 -5.91
CA LEU A 34 16.73 -7.59 -6.66
C LEU A 34 15.40 -8.34 -6.86
N HIS A 35 15.47 -9.57 -7.38
CA HIS A 35 14.32 -10.44 -7.59
C HIS A 35 13.60 -10.75 -6.27
N GLN A 36 14.33 -11.03 -5.20
CA GLN A 36 13.75 -11.27 -3.88
C GLN A 36 12.98 -10.03 -3.38
N ALA A 37 13.55 -8.83 -3.50
CA ALA A 37 12.91 -7.59 -3.09
C ALA A 37 11.63 -7.31 -3.89
N VAL A 38 11.66 -7.51 -5.21
CA VAL A 38 10.50 -7.37 -6.10
C VAL A 38 9.39 -8.35 -5.73
N LYS A 39 9.73 -9.63 -5.54
CA LYS A 39 8.75 -10.67 -5.15
C LYS A 39 8.09 -10.34 -3.81
N VAL A 40 8.87 -9.84 -2.85
CA VAL A 40 8.36 -9.41 -1.54
C VAL A 40 7.44 -8.21 -1.69
N TYR A 41 7.82 -7.20 -2.46
CA TYR A 41 6.97 -6.03 -2.76
C TYR A 41 5.62 -6.48 -3.34
N LEU A 42 5.64 -7.29 -4.40
CA LEU A 42 4.43 -7.77 -5.07
C LEU A 42 3.55 -8.64 -4.17
N ASN A 43 4.15 -9.49 -3.32
CA ASN A 43 3.40 -10.27 -2.35
C ASN A 43 2.70 -9.37 -1.30
N ASN A 44 3.38 -8.32 -0.85
CA ASN A 44 2.86 -7.41 0.16
C ASN A 44 1.70 -6.54 -0.35
N GLN A 45 1.58 -6.35 -1.68
CA GLN A 45 0.44 -5.67 -2.31
C GLN A 45 -0.84 -6.54 -2.35
N ARG A 46 -0.75 -7.83 -2.05
CA ARG A 46 -1.91 -8.75 -2.12
C ARG A 46 -2.76 -8.64 -0.85
N GLN A 47 -4.04 -8.32 -1.01
CA GLN A 47 -4.98 -8.18 0.12
C GLN A 47 -5.43 -9.51 0.74
N GLY A 48 -5.50 -10.59 -0.04
CA GLY A 48 -5.85 -11.91 0.46
C GLY A 48 -7.29 -12.11 0.95
N THR A 49 -8.25 -11.38 0.40
CA THR A 49 -9.68 -11.39 0.80
C THR A 49 -10.52 -12.55 0.20
N HIS A 50 -9.87 -13.59 -0.31
CA HIS A 50 -10.54 -14.72 -0.97
C HIS A 50 -11.08 -15.72 0.06
N LYS A 51 -12.35 -16.13 -0.07
CA LYS A 51 -12.97 -17.09 0.85
C LYS A 51 -14.01 -17.96 0.16
N THR A 52 -13.96 -19.26 0.42
CA THR A 52 -15.03 -20.21 0.08
C THR A 52 -15.73 -20.76 1.31
N LYS A 53 -17.02 -21.10 1.16
CA LYS A 53 -17.78 -21.80 2.20
C LYS A 53 -17.36 -23.28 2.22
N THR A 54 -16.71 -23.71 3.28
CA THR A 54 -16.53 -25.14 3.58
C THR A 54 -17.87 -25.73 4.03
N ARG A 55 -17.95 -27.07 4.12
CA ARG A 55 -19.19 -27.78 4.51
C ARG A 55 -19.85 -27.24 5.78
N SER A 56 -19.07 -26.71 6.73
CA SER A 56 -19.57 -26.14 7.99
C SER A 56 -20.21 -24.76 7.85
N PHE A 57 -19.85 -24.01 6.81
CA PHE A 57 -20.36 -22.67 6.53
C PHE A 57 -21.52 -22.66 5.52
N VAL A 58 -21.81 -23.80 4.88
CA VAL A 58 -22.97 -23.96 4.00
C VAL A 58 -24.23 -24.12 4.86
N SER A 59 -25.32 -23.47 4.44
CA SER A 59 -26.63 -23.55 5.11
C SER A 59 -27.30 -24.92 4.86
N GLY A 60 -28.21 -25.34 5.73
CA GLY A 60 -28.98 -26.58 5.59
C GLY A 60 -28.42 -27.77 6.38
N GLY A 61 -28.63 -29.01 5.93
CA GLY A 61 -27.91 -30.23 6.32
C GLY A 61 -27.82 -30.63 7.79
N ASN A 62 -28.86 -30.41 8.60
CA ASN A 62 -28.96 -30.92 9.98
C ASN A 62 -29.43 -32.37 10.06
N GLN A 63 -30.25 -32.82 9.10
CA GLN A 63 -30.78 -34.18 9.07
C GLN A 63 -30.02 -35.04 8.05
N LYS A 64 -29.80 -36.31 8.40
CA LYS A 64 -29.26 -37.29 7.47
C LYS A 64 -30.25 -37.50 6.31
N PRO A 65 -29.80 -37.45 5.04
CA PRO A 65 -30.72 -37.58 3.90
C PRO A 65 -31.54 -38.87 3.87
N TRP A 66 -30.96 -40.00 4.30
CA TRP A 66 -31.64 -41.29 4.41
C TRP A 66 -30.96 -42.25 5.41
N LYS A 67 -31.62 -43.36 5.72
CA LYS A 67 -31.12 -44.42 6.62
C LYS A 67 -29.82 -45.04 6.10
N GLN A 68 -28.99 -45.60 6.98
CA GLN A 68 -27.65 -46.11 6.63
C GLN A 68 -27.67 -47.31 5.67
N LYS A 69 -28.74 -48.11 5.69
CA LYS A 69 -28.96 -49.33 4.90
C LYS A 69 -30.44 -49.40 4.50
N GLY A 70 -30.76 -50.25 3.51
CA GLY A 70 -32.14 -50.56 3.12
C GLY A 70 -32.79 -49.58 2.12
N THR A 71 -32.00 -48.75 1.41
CA THR A 71 -32.52 -47.73 0.47
C THR A 71 -32.04 -47.88 -0.98
N GLY A 72 -31.11 -48.79 -1.27
CA GLY A 72 -30.52 -48.96 -2.61
C GLY A 72 -29.64 -47.79 -3.10
N ARG A 73 -29.51 -46.71 -2.31
CA ARG A 73 -28.72 -45.51 -2.64
C ARG A 73 -27.34 -45.54 -1.97
N ALA A 74 -26.38 -44.79 -2.52
CA ALA A 74 -25.09 -44.56 -1.89
C ALA A 74 -25.24 -44.00 -0.47
N ARG A 75 -24.32 -44.31 0.45
CA ARG A 75 -24.41 -43.82 1.83
C ARG A 75 -24.13 -42.32 1.91
N GLN A 76 -24.95 -41.59 2.66
CA GLN A 76 -24.82 -40.14 2.79
C GLN A 76 -24.94 -39.67 4.23
N GLY A 77 -24.06 -38.74 4.62
CA GLY A 77 -24.04 -38.14 5.95
C GLY A 77 -24.76 -36.79 6.03
N SER A 78 -24.64 -35.96 5.00
CA SER A 78 -25.24 -34.63 4.95
C SER A 78 -25.41 -34.18 3.49
N THR A 79 -26.42 -33.35 3.22
CA THR A 79 -26.59 -32.67 1.92
C THR A 79 -25.53 -31.61 1.65
N ARG A 80 -24.77 -31.18 2.67
CA ARG A 80 -23.67 -30.19 2.54
C ARG A 80 -22.35 -30.81 2.08
N ALA A 81 -22.31 -32.12 1.86
CA ALA A 81 -21.07 -32.78 1.49
C ALA A 81 -20.61 -32.34 0.08
N PRO A 82 -19.31 -32.31 -0.20
CA PRO A 82 -18.75 -31.64 -1.38
C PRO A 82 -19.19 -32.19 -2.72
N HIS A 83 -19.50 -33.49 -2.77
CA HIS A 83 -19.97 -34.16 -3.99
C HIS A 83 -21.44 -33.87 -4.30
N TRP A 84 -22.19 -33.24 -3.38
CA TRP A 84 -23.55 -32.77 -3.65
C TRP A 84 -23.55 -31.41 -4.35
N ARG A 85 -24.53 -31.19 -5.23
CA ARG A 85 -24.80 -29.86 -5.80
C ARG A 85 -25.18 -28.90 -4.67
N GLY A 86 -24.52 -27.75 -4.60
CA GLY A 86 -24.69 -26.79 -3.50
C GLY A 86 -23.99 -27.19 -2.19
N GLY A 87 -23.20 -28.28 -2.20
CA GLY A 87 -22.34 -28.68 -1.10
C GLY A 87 -21.18 -27.73 -0.84
N GLY A 88 -20.47 -27.92 0.27
CA GLY A 88 -19.30 -27.10 0.62
C GLY A 88 -18.06 -27.45 -0.20
N ILE A 89 -17.22 -26.45 -0.45
CA ILE A 89 -15.96 -26.62 -1.19
C ILE A 89 -14.88 -27.17 -0.24
N VAL A 90 -14.13 -28.19 -0.68
CA VAL A 90 -12.97 -28.74 0.04
C VAL A 90 -11.71 -28.05 -0.44
N PHE A 91 -10.83 -27.67 0.49
CA PHE A 91 -9.55 -27.01 0.20
C PHE A 91 -9.65 -25.78 -0.71
N GLY A 92 -10.80 -25.10 -0.67
CA GLY A 92 -10.98 -23.85 -1.38
C GLY A 92 -10.21 -22.69 -0.71
N PRO A 93 -10.06 -21.57 -1.42
CA PRO A 93 -9.33 -20.40 -0.94
C PRO A 93 -9.82 -19.94 0.45
N GLN A 94 -8.87 -19.67 1.36
CA GLN A 94 -9.13 -19.10 2.69
C GLN A 94 -8.37 -17.78 2.85
N PRO A 95 -8.96 -16.78 3.53
CA PRO A 95 -8.30 -15.52 3.74
C PRO A 95 -6.97 -15.72 4.48
N ARG A 96 -5.89 -15.15 3.94
CA ARG A 96 -4.56 -15.24 4.52
C ARG A 96 -3.77 -13.98 4.25
N ASP A 97 -2.80 -13.72 5.12
CA ASP A 97 -1.80 -12.68 4.90
C ASP A 97 -0.69 -13.22 3.98
N TYR A 98 -0.34 -12.44 2.95
CA TYR A 98 0.76 -12.73 2.03
C TYR A 98 2.06 -12.00 2.40
N ARG A 99 2.02 -11.18 3.46
CA ARG A 99 3.15 -10.35 3.84
C ARG A 99 4.39 -11.18 4.16
N THR A 100 5.48 -10.81 3.52
CA THR A 100 6.82 -11.34 3.76
C THR A 100 7.73 -10.17 4.08
N ASP A 101 8.60 -10.32 5.09
CA ASP A 101 9.60 -9.30 5.42
C ASP A 101 11.01 -9.77 5.05
N ILE A 102 11.88 -8.80 4.77
CA ILE A 102 13.29 -9.01 4.48
C ILE A 102 14.15 -8.01 5.27
N PRO A 103 15.40 -8.35 5.63
CA PRO A 103 16.25 -7.47 6.41
C PRO A 103 16.46 -6.10 5.73
N ARG A 104 16.58 -5.04 6.53
CA ARG A 104 16.76 -3.67 6.03
C ARG A 104 17.97 -3.53 5.10
N LYS A 105 19.09 -4.19 5.44
CA LYS A 105 20.30 -4.20 4.61
C LYS A 105 20.06 -4.80 3.22
N VAL A 106 19.21 -5.83 3.14
CA VAL A 106 18.83 -6.46 1.85
C VAL A 106 17.97 -5.51 1.02
N LYS A 107 17.04 -4.77 1.65
CA LYS A 107 16.24 -3.73 0.96
C LYS A 107 17.13 -2.63 0.38
N GLN A 108 18.10 -2.15 1.17
CA GLN A 108 19.07 -1.13 0.75
C GLN A 108 19.94 -1.64 -0.39
N LEU A 109 20.47 -2.87 -0.28
CA LEU A 109 21.27 -3.49 -1.34
C LEU A 109 20.47 -3.67 -2.64
N ALA A 110 19.19 -4.07 -2.55
CA ALA A 110 18.31 -4.19 -3.71
C ALA A 110 18.09 -2.84 -4.40
N ARG A 111 17.80 -1.80 -3.62
CA ARG A 111 17.63 -0.43 -4.15
C ARG A 111 18.91 0.08 -4.82
N ARG A 112 20.06 -0.13 -4.18
CA ARG A 112 21.37 0.22 -4.75
C ARG A 112 21.62 -0.51 -6.07
N SER A 113 21.38 -1.83 -6.09
CA SER A 113 21.51 -2.65 -7.28
C SER A 113 20.58 -2.19 -8.42
N ALA A 114 19.35 -1.76 -8.09
CA ALA A 114 18.40 -1.23 -9.06
C ALA A 114 18.90 0.08 -9.72
N LEU A 115 19.39 1.02 -8.91
CA LEU A 115 19.97 2.27 -9.40
C LEU A 115 21.21 2.03 -10.26
N ASN A 116 22.08 1.12 -9.84
CA ASN A 116 23.25 0.72 -10.61
C ASN A 116 22.89 0.07 -11.95
N ALA A 117 21.83 -0.75 -12.00
CA ALA A 117 21.35 -1.36 -13.23
C ALA A 117 20.92 -0.27 -14.23
N ARG A 118 20.10 0.69 -13.78
CA ARG A 118 19.67 1.83 -14.62
C ARG A 118 20.81 2.74 -15.05
N ALA A 119 21.79 2.96 -14.16
CA ALA A 119 22.97 3.73 -14.50
C ALA A 119 23.84 3.03 -15.57
N ARG A 120 24.03 1.70 -15.45
CA ARG A 120 24.77 0.89 -16.45
C ARG A 120 24.09 0.86 -17.82
N GLU A 121 22.77 0.88 -17.85
CA GLU A 121 21.98 0.92 -19.09
C GLU A 121 21.96 2.32 -19.74
N GLY A 122 22.50 3.35 -19.08
CA GLY A 122 22.39 4.74 -19.54
C GLY A 122 20.96 5.30 -19.41
N ALA A 123 20.11 4.66 -18.59
CA ALA A 123 18.72 5.02 -18.38
C ALA A 123 18.52 6.01 -17.21
N LEU A 124 19.57 6.32 -16.47
CA LEU A 124 19.57 7.28 -15.36
C LEU A 124 19.94 8.68 -15.88
N HIS A 125 19.04 9.65 -15.69
CA HIS A 125 19.19 11.04 -16.11
C HIS A 125 19.18 11.94 -14.87
N VAL A 126 20.07 12.92 -14.80
CA VAL A 126 20.13 13.86 -13.68
C VAL A 126 19.65 15.23 -14.13
N VAL A 127 18.73 15.82 -13.38
CA VAL A 127 18.20 17.18 -13.61
C VAL A 127 18.57 18.04 -12.41
N GLU A 128 19.03 19.27 -12.62
CA GLU A 128 19.41 20.17 -11.51
C GLU A 128 18.27 20.36 -10.50
N ARG A 129 17.10 20.75 -11.01
CA ARG A 129 15.94 21.07 -10.21
C ARG A 129 14.65 20.92 -11.00
N ILE A 130 13.62 20.36 -10.36
CA ILE A 130 12.25 20.32 -10.93
C ILE A 130 11.43 21.45 -10.31
N ALA A 131 11.61 22.62 -10.89
CA ALA A 131 11.05 23.89 -10.43
C ALA A 131 9.75 24.23 -11.17
N LEU A 132 8.63 23.60 -10.76
CA LEU A 132 7.30 23.97 -11.28
C LEU A 132 6.67 25.02 -10.37
N ARG A 133 6.31 26.18 -10.92
CA ARG A 133 5.63 27.25 -10.17
C ARG A 133 4.19 26.92 -9.84
N ALA A 134 3.50 26.21 -10.75
CA ALA A 134 2.12 25.78 -10.60
C ALA A 134 1.97 24.31 -11.04
N PRO A 135 0.96 23.58 -10.54
CA PRO A 135 0.76 22.18 -10.89
C PRO A 135 0.18 22.06 -12.32
N LYS A 136 1.05 22.12 -13.33
CA LYS A 136 0.70 22.00 -14.76
C LYS A 136 1.31 20.74 -15.37
N THR A 137 0.45 19.88 -15.89
CA THR A 137 0.83 18.63 -16.57
C THR A 137 1.59 18.88 -17.88
N SER A 138 1.26 19.96 -18.59
CA SER A 138 1.89 20.33 -19.87
C SER A 138 3.37 20.66 -19.71
N GLU A 139 3.75 21.36 -18.64
CA GLU A 139 5.14 21.72 -18.34
C GLU A 139 5.98 20.46 -18.06
N LEU A 140 5.45 19.52 -17.28
CA LEU A 140 6.14 18.26 -17.01
C LEU A 140 6.23 17.36 -18.24
N ALA A 141 5.17 17.31 -19.08
CA ALA A 141 5.20 16.56 -20.33
C ALA A 141 6.22 17.14 -21.34
N ALA A 142 6.35 18.47 -21.39
CA ALA A 142 7.36 19.14 -22.19
C ALA A 142 8.78 18.77 -21.73
N LEU A 143 9.05 18.79 -20.42
CA LEU A 143 10.32 18.34 -19.85
C LEU A 143 10.67 16.91 -20.25
N ILE A 144 9.72 15.97 -20.11
CA ILE A 144 9.93 14.55 -20.46
C ILE A 144 10.22 14.40 -21.97
N THR A 145 9.56 15.21 -22.80
CA THR A 145 9.79 15.21 -24.24
C THR A 145 11.17 15.77 -24.59
N ALA A 146 11.59 16.85 -23.94
CA ALA A 146 12.92 17.44 -24.10
C ALA A 146 14.04 16.47 -23.69
N LEU A 147 13.81 15.66 -22.65
CA LEU A 147 14.72 14.59 -22.23
C LEU A 147 14.77 13.40 -23.21
N GLY A 148 13.93 13.37 -24.26
CA GLY A 148 13.85 12.24 -25.19
C GLY A 148 13.19 10.99 -24.60
N LEU A 149 12.43 11.15 -23.51
CA LEU A 149 11.78 10.06 -22.76
C LEU A 149 10.30 9.88 -23.13
N ALA A 150 9.84 10.57 -24.18
CA ALA A 150 8.47 10.46 -24.66
C ALA A 150 8.10 9.01 -24.98
N GLY A 151 6.98 8.54 -24.43
CA GLY A 151 6.46 7.18 -24.63
C GLY A 151 7.14 6.09 -23.80
N ARG A 152 8.16 6.41 -23.00
CA ARG A 152 8.81 5.48 -22.06
C ARG A 152 8.23 5.60 -20.65
N LYS A 153 8.32 4.53 -19.86
CA LYS A 153 7.98 4.61 -18.44
C LYS A 153 9.05 5.39 -17.70
N THR A 154 8.67 6.52 -17.12
CA THR A 154 9.61 7.44 -16.49
C THR A 154 9.32 7.55 -15.01
N LEU A 155 10.33 7.28 -14.17
CA LEU A 155 10.26 7.53 -12.74
C LEU A 155 11.01 8.83 -12.45
N ILE A 156 10.30 9.81 -11.88
CA ILE A 156 10.88 11.10 -11.47
C ILE A 156 11.09 11.07 -9.96
N LEU A 157 12.34 11.22 -9.55
CA LEU A 157 12.76 11.22 -8.15
C LEU A 157 13.14 12.63 -7.72
N THR A 158 12.30 13.25 -6.90
CA THR A 158 12.49 14.60 -6.38
C THR A 158 13.33 14.62 -5.10
N ALA A 159 13.99 15.75 -4.85
CA ALA A 159 14.68 16.05 -3.62
C ALA A 159 13.65 16.35 -2.51
N GLY A 160 13.08 15.28 -1.94
CA GLY A 160 12.01 15.36 -0.95
C GLY A 160 10.61 15.39 -1.56
N HIS A 161 9.61 15.77 -0.75
CA HIS A 161 8.21 15.77 -1.16
C HIS A 161 7.88 17.07 -1.93
N ASN A 162 7.78 16.97 -3.25
CA ASN A 162 7.35 18.08 -4.10
C ASN A 162 5.90 17.86 -4.55
N LEU A 163 4.95 18.52 -3.87
CA LEU A 163 3.52 18.38 -4.18
C LEU A 163 3.19 18.88 -5.60
N THR A 164 3.82 19.96 -6.03
CA THR A 164 3.57 20.55 -7.35
C THR A 164 4.00 19.59 -8.46
N ALA A 165 5.20 19.00 -8.35
CA ALA A 165 5.68 17.99 -9.28
C ALA A 165 4.79 16.73 -9.27
N TRP A 166 4.39 16.25 -8.09
CA TRP A 166 3.51 15.09 -7.97
C TRP A 166 2.14 15.32 -8.62
N LEU A 167 1.52 16.49 -8.36
CA LEU A 167 0.23 16.84 -8.96
C LEU A 167 0.30 16.96 -10.48
N SER A 168 1.40 17.50 -11.01
CA SER A 168 1.65 17.60 -12.45
C SER A 168 1.91 16.24 -13.11
N GLY A 169 2.49 15.28 -12.40
CA GLY A 169 2.82 13.94 -12.94
C GLY A 169 1.71 12.91 -12.82
N ARG A 170 0.88 13.00 -11.77
CA ARG A 170 -0.20 12.04 -11.45
C ARG A 170 -1.11 11.64 -12.61
N ASN A 171 -1.37 12.56 -13.54
CA ASN A 171 -2.28 12.32 -14.66
C ASN A 171 -1.63 11.61 -15.85
N LEU A 172 -0.29 11.53 -15.89
CA LEU A 172 0.47 10.91 -16.97
C LEU A 172 0.61 9.40 -16.67
N PRO A 173 0.05 8.50 -17.50
CA PRO A 173 -0.02 7.07 -17.17
C PRO A 173 1.33 6.35 -17.18
N SER A 174 2.31 6.87 -17.92
CA SER A 174 3.66 6.31 -18.02
C SER A 174 4.65 6.97 -17.07
N VAL A 175 4.21 7.90 -16.22
CA VAL A 175 5.09 8.68 -15.36
C VAL A 175 4.68 8.47 -13.92
N ASP A 176 5.66 8.18 -13.07
CA ASP A 176 5.46 8.20 -11.63
C ASP A 176 6.42 9.21 -11.00
N VAL A 177 5.92 9.98 -10.04
CA VAL A 177 6.69 11.02 -9.35
C VAL A 177 6.68 10.71 -7.87
N MET A 178 7.85 10.59 -7.27
CA MET A 178 7.96 10.33 -5.84
C MET A 178 9.24 10.93 -5.26
N ALA A 179 9.28 11.09 -3.95
CA ALA A 179 10.51 11.50 -3.29
C ALA A 179 11.58 10.41 -3.45
N TYR A 180 12.83 10.80 -3.66
CA TYR A 180 13.94 9.85 -3.77
C TYR A 180 14.00 8.88 -2.59
N GLN A 181 13.63 9.31 -1.38
CA GLN A 181 13.66 8.46 -0.18
C GLN A 181 12.60 7.35 -0.20
N GLU A 182 11.47 7.55 -0.85
CA GLU A 182 10.36 6.61 -0.90
C GLU A 182 10.51 5.55 -1.99
N ALA A 183 11.35 5.83 -2.99
CA ALA A 183 11.60 4.94 -4.11
C ALA A 183 12.05 3.55 -3.64
N SER A 184 11.28 2.53 -4.03
CA SER A 184 11.60 1.14 -3.80
C SER A 184 12.38 0.56 -4.99
N ALA A 185 13.02 -0.59 -4.78
CA ALA A 185 13.67 -1.31 -5.88
C ALA A 185 12.68 -1.69 -7.00
N TYR A 186 11.40 -1.90 -6.66
CA TYR A 186 10.37 -2.21 -7.65
C TYR A 186 10.12 -1.03 -8.59
N ASP A 187 9.97 0.18 -8.05
CA ASP A 187 9.62 1.38 -8.83
C ASP A 187 10.74 1.72 -9.83
N ILE A 188 12.00 1.56 -9.40
CA ILE A 188 13.19 1.79 -10.23
C ILE A 188 13.30 0.78 -11.39
N ILE A 189 12.90 -0.48 -11.17
CA ILE A 189 12.92 -1.51 -12.22
C ILE A 189 11.66 -1.43 -13.10
N TRP A 190 10.54 -0.95 -12.56
CA TRP A 190 9.32 -0.78 -13.33
C TRP A 190 9.45 0.32 -14.41
N SER A 191 10.26 1.33 -14.14
CA SER A 191 10.54 2.45 -15.06
C SER A 191 11.62 2.11 -16.06
N ASP A 192 11.46 2.52 -17.32
CA ASP A 192 12.45 2.36 -18.38
C ASP A 192 13.56 3.43 -18.27
N ALA A 193 13.20 4.61 -17.76
CA ALA A 193 14.13 5.70 -17.48
C ALA A 193 13.87 6.28 -16.08
N VAL A 194 14.94 6.65 -15.38
CA VAL A 194 14.88 7.25 -14.05
C VAL A 194 15.49 8.64 -14.13
N VAL A 195 14.69 9.64 -13.79
CA VAL A 195 15.10 11.05 -13.72
C VAL A 195 15.28 11.41 -12.24
N VAL A 196 16.47 11.86 -11.85
CA VAL A 196 16.77 12.19 -10.46
C VAL A 196 17.15 13.66 -10.36
N GLU A 197 16.54 14.35 -9.41
CA GLU A 197 16.94 15.71 -9.06
C GLU A 197 18.30 15.71 -8.36
N GLU A 198 19.21 16.61 -8.75
CA GLU A 198 20.58 16.67 -8.21
C GLU A 198 20.59 16.77 -6.67
N GLY A 199 19.73 17.63 -6.12
CA GLY A 199 19.57 17.81 -4.67
C GLY A 199 19.18 16.53 -3.91
N ALA A 200 18.60 15.54 -4.60
CA ALA A 200 18.19 14.29 -4.00
C ALA A 200 19.38 13.42 -3.56
N PHE A 201 20.54 13.54 -4.22
CA PHE A 201 21.75 12.79 -3.86
C PHE A 201 22.43 13.35 -2.61
N THR A 202 22.48 14.69 -2.49
CA THR A 202 23.13 15.38 -1.38
C THR A 202 22.25 15.41 -0.12
N GLY A 203 20.96 15.07 -0.25
CA GLY A 203 20.00 15.12 0.85
C GLY A 203 19.63 16.54 1.28
N VAL A 204 20.05 17.54 0.50
CA VAL A 204 19.69 18.94 0.69
C VAL A 204 18.30 19.12 0.10
N MET A 205 17.34 19.48 0.96
CA MET A 205 15.98 19.78 0.53
C MET A 205 16.01 21.15 -0.16
N PRO A 206 15.60 21.27 -1.44
CA PRO A 206 15.46 22.57 -2.06
C PRO A 206 14.32 23.34 -1.39
N GLU A 207 14.53 24.62 -1.10
CA GLU A 207 13.49 25.50 -0.58
C GLU A 207 12.30 25.53 -1.55
N PRO A 208 11.04 25.44 -1.09
CA PRO A 208 9.89 25.55 -1.98
C PRO A 208 9.96 26.87 -2.76
N LEU A 209 9.77 26.83 -4.09
CA LEU A 209 9.53 28.06 -4.83
C LEU A 209 8.19 28.59 -4.36
N GLU A 210 8.21 29.75 -3.70
CA GLU A 210 7.00 30.44 -3.31
C GLU A 210 6.16 30.69 -4.57
N PRO A 211 4.86 30.34 -4.57
CA PRO A 211 3.99 30.76 -5.65
C PRO A 211 3.95 32.29 -5.67
N GLU A 212 4.08 32.90 -6.85
CA GLU A 212 3.88 34.34 -7.03
C GLU A 212 2.56 34.75 -6.37
N PRO A 213 2.51 35.89 -5.64
CA PRO A 213 1.26 36.37 -5.11
C PRO A 213 0.30 36.58 -6.27
N GLU A 214 -0.90 36.04 -6.13
CA GLU A 214 -1.97 36.21 -7.09
C GLU A 214 -2.26 37.71 -7.15
N THR A 215 -1.71 38.40 -8.16
CA THR A 215 -1.95 39.82 -8.39
C THR A 215 -3.47 40.03 -8.45
N GLY A 216 -3.98 40.80 -7.49
CA GLY A 216 -5.40 40.99 -7.27
C GLY A 216 -6.12 41.43 -8.55
N GLY A 217 -7.09 40.62 -8.97
CA GLY A 217 -8.22 41.11 -9.75
C GLY A 217 -9.16 41.84 -8.80
N GLU A 218 -9.28 43.15 -9.01
CA GLU A 218 -10.13 44.07 -8.27
C GLU A 218 -11.56 43.54 -8.10
N ALA A 219 -12.04 43.59 -6.85
CA ALA A 219 -13.45 43.64 -6.55
C ALA A 219 -14.00 45.01 -6.99
N ALA A 220 -14.84 45.02 -8.02
CA ALA A 220 -15.74 46.12 -8.30
C ALA A 220 -17.08 45.57 -8.81
N GLY A 221 -18.14 45.78 -8.03
CA GLY A 221 -19.52 45.66 -8.52
C GLY A 221 -20.48 44.81 -7.67
N GLU A 222 -20.58 45.04 -6.36
CA GLU A 222 -21.77 44.64 -5.63
C GLU A 222 -22.91 45.61 -5.95
N SER A 223 -23.78 45.22 -6.88
CA SER A 223 -25.06 45.86 -7.15
C SER A 223 -26.17 44.98 -6.62
N ALA A 224 -26.87 45.50 -5.62
CA ALA A 224 -28.10 44.98 -5.03
C ALA A 224 -29.08 44.40 -6.06
N ARG A 225 -29.64 43.21 -5.76
CA ARG A 225 -30.99 42.87 -6.21
C ARG A 225 -31.75 42.04 -5.18
N THR A 226 -32.67 42.77 -4.57
CA THR A 226 -33.84 42.38 -3.79
C THR A 226 -34.48 41.06 -4.22
N THR A 227 -34.78 40.26 -3.21
CA THR A 227 -35.68 39.10 -3.22
C THR A 227 -37.05 39.40 -3.82
N THR A 228 -37.47 38.63 -4.82
CA THR A 228 -38.90 38.36 -5.06
C THR A 228 -39.14 36.90 -5.43
N ARG A 229 -40.22 36.38 -4.83
CA ARG A 229 -40.78 35.04 -4.94
C ARG A 229 -41.01 34.57 -6.38
N GLY A 230 -40.79 33.28 -6.59
CA GLY A 230 -41.37 32.51 -7.69
C GLY A 230 -41.41 31.02 -7.34
N THR A 231 -42.54 30.56 -6.83
CA THR A 231 -42.92 29.15 -6.60
C THR A 231 -42.75 28.32 -7.88
N PRO A 232 -42.48 27.00 -7.77
CA PRO A 232 -43.41 26.08 -8.40
C PRO A 232 -43.97 25.06 -7.42
N ALA A 233 -45.27 24.88 -7.53
CA ALA A 233 -46.07 23.90 -6.83
C ALA A 233 -46.01 22.55 -7.55
N SER A 234 -46.52 21.52 -6.86
CA SER A 234 -46.78 20.13 -7.28
C SER A 234 -45.69 19.14 -6.85
N ALA A 235 -45.94 18.05 -6.12
CA ALA A 235 -47.17 17.53 -5.53
C ALA A 235 -46.85 16.46 -4.47
N ARG A 236 -47.73 16.41 -3.46
CA ARG A 236 -48.30 15.24 -2.77
C ARG A 236 -47.41 14.23 -2.02
N ALA A 237 -47.74 14.17 -0.72
CA ALA A 237 -48.16 13.00 0.05
C ALA A 237 -47.09 12.25 0.87
N GLY A 238 -47.35 12.15 2.19
CA GLY A 238 -46.89 10.99 2.97
C GLY A 238 -46.42 11.27 4.40
N THR A 239 -47.33 11.12 5.36
CA THR A 239 -47.10 10.52 6.69
C THR A 239 -46.21 11.23 7.73
N LYS A 240 -46.88 12.01 8.60
CA LYS A 240 -46.56 12.08 10.04
C LYS A 240 -46.76 10.70 10.68
N LYS A 241 -45.69 9.97 10.98
CA LYS A 241 -45.60 8.96 12.07
C LYS A 241 -44.20 8.35 12.09
N THR A 242 -43.23 8.99 12.76
CA THR A 242 -42.06 8.35 13.42
C THR A 242 -41.11 9.42 13.97
N ALA A 243 -41.52 10.16 15.01
CA ALA A 243 -40.59 11.02 15.75
C ALA A 243 -40.57 10.73 17.27
N LYS A 244 -41.29 9.69 17.74
CA LYS A 244 -41.33 9.31 19.16
C LYS A 244 -40.58 8.02 19.53
N SER A 245 -39.90 7.35 18.60
CA SER A 245 -39.17 6.10 18.89
C SER A 245 -37.63 6.22 18.88
N ALA A 246 -37.06 7.35 18.44
CA ALA A 246 -35.60 7.54 18.38
C ALA A 246 -35.00 8.05 19.71
N ALA A 247 -35.74 8.87 20.47
CA ALA A 247 -35.24 9.47 21.72
C ALA A 247 -35.15 8.49 22.91
N LYS A 248 -35.95 7.40 22.92
CA LYS A 248 -35.95 6.43 24.04
C LYS A 248 -34.86 5.35 23.93
N LYS A 249 -34.19 5.23 22.77
CA LYS A 249 -33.14 4.21 22.51
C LYS A 249 -31.72 4.74 22.78
N ALA A 250 -31.51 6.05 22.80
CA ALA A 250 -30.23 6.67 23.12
C ALA A 250 -29.91 6.67 24.63
N ALA A 251 -30.91 6.89 25.49
CA ALA A 251 -30.74 6.93 26.95
C ALA A 251 -30.38 5.57 27.58
N LYS A 252 -30.82 4.44 26.99
CA LYS A 252 -30.56 3.09 27.52
C LYS A 252 -29.15 2.56 27.17
N LYS A 253 -28.43 3.20 26.23
CA LYS A 253 -27.09 2.79 25.78
C LYS A 253 -25.97 3.49 26.56
N ALA A 254 -26.24 4.66 27.16
CA ALA A 254 -25.29 5.38 28.00
C ALA A 254 -25.15 4.75 29.41
N ALA A 255 -26.24 4.30 30.03
CA ALA A 255 -26.21 3.70 31.37
C ALA A 255 -25.54 2.31 31.43
N LYS A 256 -25.43 1.57 30.31
CA LYS A 256 -24.77 0.24 30.27
C LYS A 256 -23.25 0.34 30.06
N LYS A 257 -22.72 1.53 29.72
CA LYS A 257 -21.29 1.75 29.48
C LYS A 257 -20.53 2.18 30.75
N THR A 258 -21.22 2.83 31.70
CA THR A 258 -20.67 3.24 33.01
C THR A 258 -20.61 2.09 34.03
N ALA A 259 -21.50 1.09 33.96
CA ALA A 259 -21.48 -0.05 34.88
C ALA A 259 -20.45 -1.17 34.55
N ARG A 260 -19.71 -1.08 33.43
CA ARG A 260 -18.71 -2.10 33.03
C ARG A 260 -17.26 -1.68 33.28
N LYS A 261 -17.01 -0.46 33.78
CA LYS A 261 -15.67 0.06 34.07
C LYS A 261 -15.21 -0.07 35.54
N THR A 262 -16.07 -0.50 36.46
CA THR A 262 -15.74 -0.64 37.90
C THR A 262 -15.64 -2.09 38.42
N ALA A 263 -15.65 -3.11 37.55
CA ALA A 263 -15.52 -4.51 37.97
C ALA A 263 -14.39 -5.27 37.22
N ARG A 264 -13.14 -5.01 37.63
CA ARG A 264 -11.95 -5.92 37.68
C ARG A 264 -10.68 -5.07 37.81
N PRO A 265 -9.97 -5.16 38.95
CA PRO A 265 -8.80 -6.04 38.94
C PRO A 265 -8.52 -6.69 40.32
N ALA A 266 -8.77 -8.00 40.50
CA ALA A 266 -8.30 -8.72 41.70
C ALA A 266 -7.97 -10.22 41.48
N ALA A 267 -7.98 -10.74 40.24
CA ALA A 267 -7.85 -12.18 39.99
C ALA A 267 -6.58 -12.59 39.21
N LYS A 268 -5.49 -11.79 39.25
CA LYS A 268 -4.22 -12.12 38.58
C LYS A 268 -2.99 -12.20 39.48
N LYS A 269 -3.11 -12.04 40.80
CA LYS A 269 -1.98 -12.17 41.74
C LYS A 269 -1.90 -13.51 42.49
N ALA A 270 -2.89 -14.39 42.40
CA ALA A 270 -2.89 -15.66 43.15
C ALA A 270 -2.41 -16.90 42.36
N ALA A 271 -2.12 -16.79 41.05
CA ALA A 271 -1.75 -17.95 40.23
C ALA A 271 -0.23 -18.06 39.93
N LYS A 272 0.62 -17.31 40.65
CA LYS A 272 2.08 -17.26 40.41
C LYS A 272 2.93 -17.88 41.53
N GLN A 273 2.33 -18.59 42.49
CA GLN A 273 3.04 -19.23 43.61
C GLN A 273 3.00 -20.77 43.64
N SER A 274 2.45 -21.44 42.62
CA SER A 274 2.45 -22.91 42.55
C SER A 274 2.90 -23.44 41.18
N ALA A 275 4.19 -23.29 40.90
CA ALA A 275 4.86 -24.04 39.84
C ALA A 275 6.30 -24.34 40.24
N ALA A 276 6.45 -25.26 41.20
CA ALA A 276 7.74 -25.89 41.48
C ALA A 276 8.17 -26.70 40.26
N ARG A 277 9.43 -26.53 39.83
CA ARG A 277 10.07 -27.28 38.73
C ARG A 277 10.08 -28.78 39.07
N PRO A 278 9.67 -29.69 38.17
CA PRO A 278 10.01 -31.10 38.34
C PRO A 278 11.50 -31.30 38.03
N ALA A 279 12.18 -32.03 38.91
CA ALA A 279 13.59 -32.39 38.81
C ALA A 279 13.88 -33.20 37.53
N LYS A 280 15.05 -32.96 36.93
CA LYS A 280 15.60 -33.77 35.82
C LYS A 280 15.75 -35.23 36.29
N ARG A 281 15.11 -36.18 35.58
CA ARG A 281 15.43 -37.62 35.70
C ARG A 281 16.86 -37.85 35.20
N PRO A 282 17.70 -38.63 35.91
CA PRO A 282 19.01 -39.03 35.40
C PRO A 282 18.85 -40.08 34.29
N SER A 283 19.69 -39.95 33.26
CA SER A 283 19.77 -40.84 32.10
C SER A 283 20.18 -42.27 32.49
N PRO A 284 19.64 -43.33 31.87
CA PRO A 284 20.09 -44.68 32.13
C PRO A 284 21.49 -44.94 31.54
N ARG A 285 22.40 -45.46 32.37
CA ARG A 285 23.73 -45.95 31.96
C ARG A 285 23.59 -47.08 30.94
N LYS A 286 24.25 -46.93 29.78
CA LYS A 286 24.49 -48.04 28.84
C LYS A 286 25.29 -49.14 29.54
N LYS A 287 24.70 -50.33 29.73
CA LYS A 287 25.46 -51.56 29.96
C LYS A 287 26.24 -51.86 28.68
N LYS A 288 27.57 -51.78 28.75
CA LYS A 288 28.45 -52.48 27.80
C LYS A 288 28.31 -53.97 28.11
N GLY A 289 27.84 -54.74 27.13
CA GLY A 289 28.05 -56.19 27.12
C GLY A 289 29.38 -56.46 26.44
N ASP A 290 30.29 -57.10 27.16
CA ASP A 290 31.43 -57.83 26.63
C ASP A 290 31.23 -59.30 27.02
N LYS A 291 31.34 -60.17 26.01
CA LYS A 291 31.32 -61.65 26.03
C LYS A 291 29.98 -62.35 26.31
#